data_AF-A0A453HYI7-F1
#
_entry.id   AF-A0A453HYI7-F1
#
_cell.length_a   1.000
_cell.length_b   1.000
_cell.length_c   1.000
_cell.angle_alpha   90.00
_cell.angle_beta   90.00
_cell.angle_gamma   90.00
#
_symmetry.space_group_name_H-M   'P 1'
#
loop_
_entity.id
_entity.type
_entity.pdbx_description
1 polymer ?
#
loop_
_entity_poly.entity_id
_entity_poly.type
_entity_poly.pdbx_seq_one_letter_code
_entity_poly.pdbx_strand_id
1 'polypeptide(L)'
;MEVHLFDQADTIRWKLTTNGIFSVKSMYSDLIDSGPLSRSLHIWKIKVPLRIKIFMWFVHKEVILTKDNLAKRNWVGNSRCCFCDQNETIKHLFLECPLAQLLWRSIHIAFNVQPPRSINTLFGT
;
A
#
# COMPACT_ATOMS: atom_id res chain seq x y z
N MET A 1 27.95 6.43 -9.24
CA MET A 1 27.60 5.47 -10.29
C MET A 1 27.40 6.26 -11.56
N GLU A 2 28.36 6.19 -12.48
CA GLU A 2 28.18 6.72 -13.84
C GLU A 2 27.29 5.76 -14.61
N VAL A 3 26.19 6.27 -15.16
CA VAL A 3 25.26 5.48 -15.98
C VAL A 3 25.66 5.71 -17.43
N HIS A 4 26.24 4.69 -18.05
CA HIS A 4 26.56 4.71 -19.48
C HIS A 4 25.34 4.21 -20.26
N LEU A 5 24.74 5.11 -21.03
CA LEU A 5 23.64 4.80 -21.94
C LEU A 5 24.21 4.36 -23.28
N PHE A 6 23.72 3.25 -23.80
CA PHE A 6 24.06 2.73 -25.12
C PHE A 6 22.80 2.70 -25.98
N ASP A 7 22.95 2.90 -27.29
CA ASP A 7 21.85 2.76 -28.26
C ASP A 7 21.59 1.27 -28.55
N GLN A 8 21.17 0.54 -27.52
CA GLN A 8 20.84 -0.88 -27.57
C GLN A 8 19.53 -1.13 -26.83
N ALA A 9 18.80 -2.18 -27.24
CA ALA A 9 17.57 -2.57 -26.58
C ALA A 9 17.82 -2.99 -25.12
N ASP A 10 16.95 -2.55 -24.21
CA ASP A 10 17.02 -2.91 -22.80
C ASP A 10 16.92 -4.43 -22.60
N THR A 11 17.74 -4.96 -21.69
CA THR A 11 17.72 -6.38 -21.32
C THR A 11 17.45 -6.56 -19.84
N ILE A 12 16.58 -7.50 -19.50
CA ILE A 12 16.32 -7.87 -18.10
C ILE A 12 17.52 -8.67 -17.60
N ARG A 13 18.20 -8.16 -16.56
CA ARG A 13 19.31 -8.83 -15.89
C ARG A 13 18.99 -9.15 -14.44
N TRP A 14 19.29 -10.38 -14.03
CA TRP A 14 19.13 -10.83 -12.67
C TRP A 14 20.23 -10.26 -11.77
N LYS A 15 19.88 -9.40 -10.82
CA LYS A 15 20.84 -8.67 -9.98
C LYS A 15 21.61 -9.58 -9.00
N LEU A 16 21.07 -10.73 -8.64
CA LEU A 16 21.66 -11.61 -7.62
C LEU A 16 22.77 -12.53 -8.16
N THR A 17 23.04 -12.49 -9.47
CA THR A 17 24.13 -13.25 -10.09
C THR A 17 25.00 -12.33 -10.91
N THR A 18 26.32 -12.55 -10.88
CA THR A 18 27.30 -11.78 -11.66
C THR A 18 27.09 -11.93 -13.17
N ASN A 19 26.57 -13.08 -13.59
CA ASN A 19 26.31 -13.39 -14.99
C ASN A 19 24.97 -12.83 -15.48
N GLY A 20 24.16 -12.23 -14.59
CA GLY A 20 22.86 -11.66 -14.93
C GLY A 20 21.77 -12.69 -15.26
N ILE A 21 22.04 -13.99 -15.09
CA ILE A 21 21.09 -15.08 -15.39
C ILE A 21 20.27 -15.42 -14.14
N PHE A 22 18.96 -15.53 -14.33
CA PHE A 22 18.05 -15.98 -13.28
C PHE A 22 18.34 -17.43 -12.87
N SER A 23 18.37 -17.70 -11.57
CA SER A 23 18.31 -19.07 -11.05
C SER A 23 17.45 -19.13 -9.79
N VAL A 24 16.65 -20.20 -9.69
CA VAL A 24 15.82 -20.47 -8.50
C VAL A 24 16.69 -20.50 -7.24
N LYS A 25 17.90 -21.07 -7.32
CA LYS A 25 18.86 -21.09 -6.22
C LYS A 25 19.19 -19.68 -5.71
N SER A 26 19.61 -18.78 -6.61
CA SER A 26 19.97 -17.40 -6.21
C SER A 26 18.79 -16.62 -5.63
N MET A 27 17.57 -16.84 -6.15
CA MET A 27 16.35 -16.25 -5.60
C MET A 27 16.10 -16.73 -4.16
N TYR A 28 16.12 -18.04 -3.92
CA TYR A 28 15.87 -18.59 -2.59
C TYR A 28 16.95 -18.19 -1.58
N SER A 29 18.23 -18.19 -1.99
CA SER A 29 19.32 -17.75 -1.12
C SER A 29 19.11 -16.32 -0.64
N ASP A 30 18.77 -15.39 -1.53
CA ASP A 30 18.47 -14.00 -1.18
C ASP A 30 17.18 -13.85 -0.36
N LEU A 31 16.14 -14.61 -0.68
CA LEU A 31 14.88 -14.59 0.09
C LEU A 31 15.07 -15.08 1.54
N ILE A 32 15.97 -16.04 1.76
CA ILE A 32 16.27 -16.56 3.10
C ILE A 32 17.17 -15.57 3.87
N ASP A 33 18.13 -14.95 3.18
CA ASP A 33 19.11 -14.03 3.79
C ASP A 33 18.56 -12.62 4.06
N SER A 34 17.52 -12.21 3.31
CA SER A 34 16.88 -10.89 3.43
C SER A 34 16.07 -10.66 4.72
N GLY A 35 16.10 -11.62 5.65
CA GLY A 35 15.47 -11.51 6.98
C GLY A 35 13.94 -11.55 6.93
N PRO A 36 13.26 -11.47 8.10
CA PRO A 36 11.81 -11.48 8.14
C PRO A 36 11.25 -10.28 7.38
N LEU A 37 10.33 -10.54 6.44
CA LEU A 37 9.57 -9.52 5.71
C LEU A 37 8.73 -8.71 6.71
N SER A 38 9.33 -7.65 7.26
CA SER A 38 8.85 -6.91 8.43
C SER A 38 7.52 -6.15 8.20
N ARG A 39 7.12 -5.92 6.96
CA ARG A 39 6.01 -5.01 6.66
C ARG A 39 4.66 -5.73 6.65
N SER A 40 4.00 -5.85 7.81
CA SER A 40 2.53 -6.09 8.03
C SER A 40 2.16 -7.29 8.93
N LEU A 41 3.07 -7.84 9.76
CA LEU A 41 2.74 -9.00 10.62
C LEU A 41 1.51 -8.77 11.51
N HIS A 42 1.24 -7.52 11.92
CA HIS A 42 0.08 -7.18 12.75
C HIS A 42 -1.26 -7.46 12.01
N ILE A 43 -1.38 -7.17 10.71
CA ILE A 43 -2.62 -7.36 9.93
C ILE A 43 -2.99 -8.83 9.88
N TRP A 44 -1.99 -9.70 9.72
CA TRP A 44 -2.19 -11.13 9.61
C TRP A 44 -2.59 -11.80 10.92
N LYS A 45 -2.22 -11.21 12.08
CA LYS A 45 -2.56 -11.70 13.42
C LYS A 45 -4.00 -11.38 13.85
N ILE A 46 -4.67 -10.41 13.22
CA ILE A 46 -6.04 -10.01 13.59
C ILE A 46 -7.04 -11.14 13.31
N LYS A 47 -8.01 -11.35 14.20
CA LYS A 47 -9.08 -12.35 14.03
C LYS A 47 -10.24 -11.80 13.19
N VAL A 48 -10.01 -11.59 11.90
CA VAL A 48 -11.01 -11.17 10.91
C VAL A 48 -10.95 -12.05 9.65
N PRO A 49 -12.03 -12.12 8.85
CA PRO A 49 -12.01 -12.83 7.57
C PRO A 49 -10.86 -12.39 6.65
N LEU A 50 -10.33 -13.33 5.86
CA LEU A 50 -9.17 -13.11 4.98
C LEU A 50 -9.36 -11.92 4.02
N ARG A 51 -10.57 -11.75 3.47
CA ARG A 51 -10.91 -10.62 2.60
C ARG A 51 -10.64 -9.26 3.24
N ILE A 52 -10.87 -9.14 4.56
CA ILE A 52 -10.63 -7.90 5.31
C ILE A 52 -9.14 -7.71 5.54
N LYS A 53 -8.40 -8.79 5.83
CA LYS A 53 -6.92 -8.73 5.96
C LYS A 53 -6.26 -8.27 4.67
N ILE A 54 -6.69 -8.82 3.53
CA ILE A 54 -6.17 -8.42 2.20
C ILE A 54 -6.47 -6.94 1.94
N PHE A 55 -7.70 -6.50 2.22
CA PHE A 55 -8.06 -5.10 2.08
C PHE A 55 -7.20 -4.18 2.95
N MET A 56 -7.06 -4.51 4.24
CA MET A 56 -6.19 -3.76 5.16
C MET A 56 -4.73 -3.72 4.68
N TRP A 57 -4.22 -4.83 4.15
CA TRP A 57 -2.89 -4.89 3.56
C TRP A 57 -2.74 -3.98 2.34
N PHE A 58 -3.74 -3.92 1.46
CA PHE A 58 -3.73 -2.99 0.34
C PHE A 58 -3.79 -1.52 0.76
N VAL A 59 -4.56 -1.20 1.80
CA VAL A 59 -4.60 0.16 2.38
C VAL A 59 -3.21 0.52 2.93
N HIS A 60 -2.59 -0.38 3.70
CA HIS A 60 -1.25 -0.18 4.27
C HIS A 60 -0.15 -0.05 3.19
N LYS A 61 -0.32 -0.71 2.04
CA LYS A 61 0.57 -0.59 0.88
C LYS A 61 0.26 0.60 -0.03
N GLU A 62 -0.78 1.36 0.29
CA GLU A 62 -1.26 2.50 -0.51
C GLU A 62 -1.68 2.13 -1.95
N VAL A 63 -2.16 0.90 -2.18
CA VAL A 63 -2.46 0.36 -3.53
C VAL A 63 -3.95 0.11 -3.81
N ILE A 64 -4.84 0.52 -2.91
CA ILE A 64 -6.29 0.39 -3.14
C ILE A 64 -6.75 1.23 -4.34
N LEU A 65 -7.92 0.89 -4.89
CA LEU A 65 -8.51 1.52 -6.07
C LEU A 65 -9.17 2.87 -5.76
N THR A 66 -8.49 3.75 -5.02
CA THR A 66 -8.89 5.16 -4.93
C THR A 66 -8.70 5.86 -6.26
N LYS A 67 -9.46 6.92 -6.52
CA LYS A 67 -9.44 7.61 -7.82
C LYS A 67 -8.07 8.19 -8.18
N ASP A 68 -7.27 8.63 -7.21
CA ASP A 68 -5.88 9.03 -7.43
C ASP A 68 -5.01 7.86 -7.96
N ASN A 69 -5.18 6.66 -7.39
CA ASN A 69 -4.47 5.46 -7.82
C ASN A 69 -4.97 4.93 -9.17
N LEU A 70 -6.26 5.09 -9.47
CA LEU A 70 -6.81 4.80 -10.79
C LEU A 70 -6.23 5.76 -11.84
N ALA A 71 -6.15 7.06 -11.54
CA ALA A 71 -5.56 8.06 -12.44
C ALA A 71 -4.10 7.74 -12.78
N LYS A 72 -3.30 7.27 -11.80
CA LYS A 72 -1.92 6.78 -12.05
C LYS A 72 -1.84 5.59 -13.02
N ARG A 73 -2.95 4.87 -13.23
CA ARG A 73 -3.08 3.73 -14.15
C ARG A 73 -3.75 4.11 -15.47
N ASN A 74 -3.77 5.39 -15.83
CA ASN A 74 -4.41 5.92 -17.04
C ASN A 74 -5.94 5.70 -17.08
N TRP A 75 -6.59 5.57 -15.92
CA TRP A 75 -8.05 5.57 -15.88
C TRP A 75 -8.59 6.98 -16.14
N VAL A 76 -9.58 7.09 -17.02
CA VAL A 76 -10.22 8.35 -17.38
C VAL A 76 -11.54 8.48 -16.63
N GLY A 77 -11.61 9.42 -15.69
CA GLY A 77 -12.83 9.74 -14.97
C GLY A 77 -12.61 10.82 -13.90
N ASN A 78 -13.66 11.14 -13.16
CA ASN A 78 -13.62 12.18 -12.14
C ASN A 78 -12.78 11.74 -10.92
N SER A 79 -11.83 12.58 -10.48
CA SER A 79 -10.98 12.35 -9.31
C SER A 79 -11.65 12.66 -7.97
N ARG A 80 -12.86 13.23 -7.99
CA ARG A 80 -13.55 13.68 -6.77
C ARG A 80 -14.20 12.55 -5.99
N CYS A 81 -14.13 12.62 -4.67
CA CYS A 81 -14.71 11.72 -3.70
C CYS A 81 -16.24 11.72 -3.82
N CYS A 82 -16.83 10.51 -3.77
CA CYS A 82 -18.28 10.33 -3.86
C CYS A 82 -19.06 10.92 -2.68
N PHE A 83 -18.38 11.31 -1.59
CA PHE A 83 -19.02 11.75 -0.35
C PHE A 83 -18.90 13.26 -0.07
N CYS A 84 -17.91 13.96 -0.63
CA CYS A 84 -17.70 15.39 -0.30
C CYS A 84 -17.03 16.23 -1.40
N ASP A 85 -17.02 15.75 -2.65
CA ASP A 85 -16.57 16.48 -3.85
C ASP A 85 -15.10 16.98 -3.84
N GLN A 86 -14.30 16.62 -2.82
CA GLN A 86 -12.85 16.81 -2.75
C GLN A 86 -12.11 15.71 -3.49
N ASN A 87 -10.83 15.89 -3.86
CA ASN A 87 -10.06 14.83 -4.51
C ASN A 87 -9.94 13.57 -3.63
N GLU A 88 -10.27 12.41 -4.19
CA GLU A 88 -10.24 11.13 -3.49
C GLU A 88 -8.83 10.56 -3.47
N THR A 89 -8.26 10.54 -2.27
CA THR A 89 -7.02 9.84 -1.92
C THR A 89 -7.31 8.86 -0.79
N ILE A 90 -6.38 7.95 -0.49
CA ILE A 90 -6.52 7.02 0.64
C ILE A 90 -6.67 7.79 1.95
N LYS A 91 -5.81 8.79 2.18
CA LYS A 91 -5.88 9.64 3.38
C LYS A 91 -7.22 10.36 3.47
N HIS A 92 -7.70 10.90 2.35
CA HIS A 92 -8.98 11.57 2.29
C HIS A 92 -10.13 10.61 2.62
N LEU A 93 -10.21 9.47 1.92
CA LEU A 93 -11.31 8.51 2.03
C LEU A 93 -11.46 7.95 3.46
N PHE A 94 -10.35 7.73 4.16
CA PHE A 94 -10.36 7.11 5.49
C PHE A 94 -10.25 8.08 6.67
N LEU A 95 -9.75 9.32 6.48
CA LEU A 95 -9.44 10.23 7.59
C LEU A 95 -10.06 11.62 7.43
N GLU A 96 -9.96 12.22 6.24
CA GLU A 96 -10.29 13.65 6.06
C GLU A 96 -11.72 13.86 5.54
N CYS A 97 -12.29 12.87 4.86
CA CYS A 97 -13.65 12.92 4.35
C CYS A 97 -14.64 13.17 5.50
N PRO A 98 -15.62 14.10 5.36
CA PRO A 98 -16.62 14.37 6.38
C PRO A 98 -17.34 13.11 6.88
N LEU A 99 -17.62 12.15 5.98
CA LEU A 99 -18.21 10.87 6.35
C LEU A 99 -17.25 10.05 7.23
N ALA A 100 -15.97 9.99 6.88
CA ALA A 100 -14.97 9.29 7.68
C ALA A 100 -14.77 9.94 9.05
N GLN A 101 -14.71 11.27 9.11
CA GLN A 101 -14.64 12.01 10.37
C GLN A 101 -15.84 11.74 11.27
N LEU A 102 -17.05 11.68 10.71
CA LEU A 102 -18.25 11.32 11.44
C LEU A 102 -18.15 9.92 12.04
N LEU A 103 -17.75 8.92 11.24
CA LEU A 103 -17.58 7.54 11.70
C LEU A 103 -16.54 7.46 12.84
N TRP A 104 -15.40 8.12 12.70
CA TRP A 104 -14.38 8.13 13.75
C TRP A 104 -14.84 8.82 15.03
N ARG A 105 -15.62 9.91 14.92
CA ARG A 105 -16.22 10.55 16.10
C ARG A 105 -17.23 9.63 16.78
N SER A 106 -18.06 8.91 16.03
CA SER A 106 -18.98 7.92 16.60
C SER A 106 -18.24 6.79 17.33
N ILE A 107 -17.16 6.27 16.74
CA ILE A 107 -16.31 5.25 17.36
C ILE A 107 -15.64 5.80 18.62
N HIS A 108 -15.14 7.03 18.59
CA HIS A 108 -14.54 7.69 19.75
C HIS A 108 -15.54 7.82 20.90
N ILE A 109 -16.76 8.28 20.62
CA ILE A 109 -17.80 8.43 21.64
C ILE A 109 -18.23 7.06 22.21
N ALA A 110 -18.40 6.05 21.35
CA ALA A 110 -18.91 4.75 21.76
C ALA A 110 -17.88 3.87 22.48
N PHE A 111 -16.61 3.95 22.07
CA PHE A 111 -15.56 3.02 22.51
C PHE A 111 -14.33 3.70 23.13
N ASN A 112 -14.33 5.04 23.25
CA ASN A 112 -13.19 5.85 23.71
C ASN A 112 -11.89 5.62 22.92
N VAL A 113 -12.01 5.23 21.65
CA VAL A 113 -10.87 5.01 20.75
C VAL A 113 -10.53 6.31 20.04
N GLN A 114 -9.27 6.73 20.13
CA GLN A 114 -8.80 7.97 19.49
C GLN A 114 -8.81 7.84 17.96
N PRO A 115 -9.35 8.83 17.22
CA PRO A 115 -9.30 8.85 15.77
C PRO A 115 -7.87 8.81 15.24
N PRO A 116 -7.57 7.98 14.23
CA PRO A 116 -6.26 7.95 13.59
C PRO A 116 -5.94 9.28 12.89
N ARG A 117 -4.66 9.67 12.90
CA ARG A 117 -4.16 10.91 12.27
C ARG A 117 -3.41 10.65 10.97
N SER A 118 -3.02 9.40 10.73
CA SER A 118 -2.35 8.93 9.53
C SER A 118 -2.74 7.47 9.22
N ILE A 119 -2.48 7.03 8.00
CA ILE A 119 -2.69 5.64 7.59
C ILE A 119 -1.84 4.67 8.43
N ASN A 120 -0.65 5.07 8.86
CA ASN A 120 0.19 4.24 9.74
C ASN A 120 -0.45 4.08 11.13
N THR A 121 -0.97 5.17 11.72
CA THR A 121 -1.66 5.11 13.02
C THR A 121 -2.95 4.28 12.98
N LEU A 122 -3.58 4.15 11.80
CA LEU A 122 -4.76 3.30 11.61
C LEU A 122 -4.45 1.82 11.85
N PHE A 123 -3.20 1.40 11.63
CA PHE A 123 -2.75 0.02 11.84
C PHE A 123 -1.88 -0.18 13.09
N GLY A 124 -1.66 0.86 13.90
CA GLY A 124 -0.86 0.78 15.11
C GLY A 124 0.65 0.66 14.85
N THR A 125 1.14 1.19 13.72
CA THR A 125 2.57 1.29 13.37
C THR A 125 3.05 2.72 13.39
#